data_AF-A0A1E5UHM9-F1
#
_entry.id   AF-A0A1E5UHM9-F1
#
_cell.length_a   1.000
_cell.length_b   1.000
_cell.length_c   1.000
_cell.angle_alpha   90.00
_cell.angle_beta   90.00
_cell.angle_gamma   90.00
#
_symmetry.space_group_name_H-M   'P 1'
#
loop_
_entity.id
_entity.type
_entity.pdbx_description
1 polymer ?
#
loop_
_entity_poly.entity_id
_entity_poly.type
_entity_poly.pdbx_seq_one_letter_code
_entity_poly.pdbx_strand_id
1 'polypeptide(L)'
;MKKIITLSFLVIILVSCNNRIAIKYDDKNHQLTSLEKNFEKKTSPFLNITFEDYFKSDYIKIYVDKKLVYDKKISTSDILGVADSYELEKDFKEVIIYINNQKIILTKEKTLDYKNIYVNKLPNNKIEILISKKFHIYK
;
A
#
# COMPACT_ATOMS: atom_id res chain seq x y z
N MET A 1 -55.64 -17.97 26.10
CA MET A 1 -54.75 -18.58 25.09
C MET A 1 -55.13 -17.98 23.74
N LYS A 2 -54.30 -17.35 22.90
CA LYS A 2 -52.85 -17.33 22.68
C LYS A 2 -52.42 -15.89 22.38
N LYS A 3 -51.25 -15.47 22.89
CA LYS A 3 -50.55 -14.24 22.50
C LYS A 3 -49.87 -14.50 21.14
N ILE A 4 -50.14 -13.68 20.13
CA ILE A 4 -49.34 -13.65 18.90
C ILE A 4 -48.39 -12.47 19.06
N ILE A 5 -47.13 -12.80 19.30
CA ILE A 5 -46.02 -11.85 19.40
C ILE A 5 -45.69 -11.44 17.96
N THR A 6 -45.88 -10.17 17.65
CA THR A 6 -45.40 -9.52 16.44
C THR A 6 -43.88 -9.56 16.44
N LEU A 7 -43.30 -10.41 15.58
CA LEU A 7 -41.87 -10.52 15.38
C LEU A 7 -41.45 -9.40 14.41
N SER A 8 -41.07 -8.26 14.97
CA SER A 8 -40.45 -7.16 14.24
C SER A 8 -39.15 -7.67 13.61
N PHE A 9 -39.15 -7.90 12.30
CA PHE A 9 -37.95 -8.19 11.53
C PHE A 9 -37.10 -6.92 11.48
N LEU A 10 -36.22 -6.78 12.48
CA LEU A 10 -35.20 -5.73 12.51
C LEU A 10 -34.18 -6.08 11.41
N VAL A 11 -34.33 -5.45 10.25
CA VAL A 11 -33.32 -5.49 9.19
C VAL A 11 -32.13 -4.69 9.70
N ILE A 12 -31.16 -5.36 10.29
CA ILE A 12 -29.85 -4.78 10.60
C ILE A 12 -29.16 -4.56 9.25
N ILE A 13 -29.28 -3.34 8.72
CA ILE A 13 -28.42 -2.89 7.62
C ILE A 13 -27.02 -2.78 8.20
N LEU A 14 -26.23 -3.86 8.07
CA LEU A 14 -24.79 -3.80 8.21
C LEU A 14 -24.28 -2.93 7.07
N VAL A 15 -24.20 -1.61 7.30
CA VAL A 15 -23.33 -0.75 6.50
C VAL A 15 -21.91 -1.19 6.84
N SER A 16 -21.44 -2.24 6.17
CA SER A 16 -20.01 -2.51 6.10
C SER A 16 -19.41 -1.25 5.48
N CYS A 17 -18.81 -0.43 6.32
CA CYS A 17 -18.06 0.76 5.94
C CYS A 17 -16.89 0.25 5.08
N ASN A 18 -17.19 0.07 3.80
CA ASN A 18 -16.28 -0.39 2.78
C ASN A 18 -15.24 0.70 2.63
N ASN A 19 -14.15 0.60 3.39
CA ASN A 19 -12.89 1.27 3.09
C ASN A 19 -12.34 0.63 1.80
N ARG A 20 -13.03 0.85 0.68
CA ARG A 20 -12.61 0.46 -0.66
C ARG A 20 -11.34 1.24 -0.96
N ILE A 21 -10.21 0.53 -0.98
CA ILE A 21 -8.96 1.04 -1.53
C ILE A 21 -9.20 1.28 -3.02
N ALA A 22 -8.83 2.45 -3.53
CA ALA A 22 -8.56 2.60 -4.94
C ALA A 22 -7.10 2.16 -5.16
N ILE A 23 -6.89 0.90 -5.58
CA ILE A 23 -5.58 0.49 -6.09
C ILE A 23 -5.53 0.86 -7.55
N LYS A 24 -4.63 1.77 -7.91
CA LYS A 24 -4.36 2.14 -9.29
C LYS A 24 -3.02 1.58 -9.70
N TYR A 25 -2.94 1.03 -10.90
CA TYR A 25 -1.68 0.68 -11.54
C TYR A 25 -1.36 1.79 -12.53
N ASP A 26 -0.19 2.40 -12.40
CA ASP A 26 0.31 3.33 -13.42
C ASP A 26 1.25 2.58 -14.36
N ASP A 27 0.77 2.37 -15.59
CA ASP A 27 1.53 1.79 -16.69
C ASP A 27 2.09 2.87 -17.64
N LYS A 28 1.91 4.16 -17.33
CA LYS A 28 2.38 5.24 -18.21
C LYS A 28 3.91 5.23 -18.30
N ASN A 29 4.39 5.05 -19.53
CA ASN A 29 5.80 5.21 -19.87
C ASN A 29 6.19 6.70 -19.84
N HIS A 30 6.52 7.23 -18.66
CA HIS A 30 7.23 8.51 -18.58
C HIS A 30 8.74 8.29 -18.81
N GLN A 31 9.41 9.20 -19.53
CA GLN A 31 10.88 9.14 -19.62
C GLN A 31 11.48 9.54 -18.27
N LEU A 32 12.33 8.67 -17.72
CA LEU A 32 12.98 8.93 -16.44
C LEU A 32 13.90 10.15 -16.54
N THR A 33 13.76 11.07 -15.61
CA THR A 33 14.74 12.14 -15.36
C THR A 33 16.07 11.55 -14.89
N SER A 34 17.16 12.30 -15.04
CA SER A 34 18.49 11.86 -14.58
C SER A 34 18.54 11.60 -13.08
N LEU A 35 17.70 12.30 -12.30
CA LEU A 35 17.62 12.13 -10.84
C LEU A 35 16.90 10.81 -10.50
N GLU A 36 15.80 10.49 -11.19
CA GLU A 36 15.07 9.22 -11.04
C GLU A 36 15.91 8.00 -11.44
N LYS A 37 16.74 8.11 -12.48
CA LYS A 37 17.69 7.05 -12.88
C LYS A 37 18.73 6.74 -11.80
N ASN A 38 19.08 7.71 -10.95
CA ASN A 38 20.04 7.51 -9.87
C ASN A 38 19.43 6.79 -8.65
N PHE A 39 18.11 6.83 -8.49
CA PHE A 39 17.38 6.13 -7.41
C PHE A 39 16.96 4.71 -7.79
N GLU A 40 17.01 4.35 -9.08
CA GLU A 40 16.72 2.99 -9.53
C GLU A 40 17.88 2.05 -9.17
N LYS A 41 17.77 1.37 -8.02
CA LYS A 41 18.73 0.31 -7.64
C LYS A 41 18.70 -0.80 -8.69
N LYS A 42 19.83 -1.09 -9.34
CA LYS A 42 19.88 -2.07 -10.45
C LYS A 42 19.94 -3.53 -10.00
N THR A 43 20.16 -3.80 -8.72
CA THR A 43 20.36 -5.17 -8.22
C THR A 43 19.57 -5.44 -6.96
N SER A 44 19.04 -6.67 -6.89
CA SER A 44 18.10 -7.21 -5.89
C SER A 44 16.65 -6.75 -6.09
N PRO A 45 15.65 -7.65 -5.94
CA PRO A 45 14.25 -7.21 -5.94
C PRO A 45 14.06 -6.28 -4.74
N PHE A 46 13.61 -5.05 -5.00
CA PHE A 46 13.34 -4.07 -3.96
C PHE A 46 11.95 -3.49 -4.16
N LEU A 47 11.40 -2.98 -3.07
CA LEU A 47 10.18 -2.17 -3.06
C LEU A 47 10.52 -0.81 -2.49
N ASN A 48 10.20 0.24 -3.22
CA ASN A 48 10.13 1.60 -2.72
C ASN A 48 8.71 1.86 -2.26
N ILE A 49 8.53 2.26 -1.02
CA ILE A 49 7.24 2.73 -0.52
C ILE A 49 7.38 4.18 -0.11
N THR A 50 6.62 5.04 -0.80
CA THR A 50 6.59 6.49 -0.59
C THR A 50 5.26 6.89 0.01
N PHE A 51 5.30 7.69 1.07
CA PHE A 51 4.12 8.22 1.74
C PHE A 51 3.91 9.69 1.38
N GLU A 52 2.66 10.13 1.25
CA GLU A 52 2.32 11.55 1.18
C GLU A 52 2.73 12.29 2.47
N ASP A 53 2.79 13.61 2.40
CA ASP A 53 3.02 14.47 3.56
C ASP A 53 1.93 14.27 4.62
N TYR A 54 2.28 14.49 5.90
CA TYR A 54 1.38 14.34 7.05
C TYR A 54 0.82 12.93 7.29
N PHE A 55 1.41 11.89 6.71
CA PHE A 55 1.11 10.51 7.03
C PHE A 55 1.57 10.23 8.48
N LYS A 56 0.63 10.08 9.42
CA LYS A 56 0.90 9.99 10.87
C LYS A 56 0.68 8.59 11.42
N SER A 57 1.76 7.99 11.93
CA SER A 57 1.75 6.78 12.79
C SER A 57 1.05 5.56 12.21
N ASP A 58 1.26 5.33 10.92
CA ASP A 58 0.70 4.19 10.22
C ASP A 58 1.72 3.04 10.22
N TYR A 59 1.23 1.81 10.45
CA TYR A 59 2.08 0.63 10.56
C TYR A 59 2.27 -0.02 9.21
N ILE A 60 3.52 -0.29 8.85
CA ILE A 60 3.89 -1.11 7.69
C ILE A 60 4.41 -2.44 8.17
N LYS A 61 3.86 -3.52 7.62
CA LYS A 61 4.42 -4.87 7.76
C LYS A 61 4.61 -5.49 6.39
N ILE A 62 5.80 -6.01 6.14
CA ILE A 62 6.12 -6.70 4.89
C ILE A 62 6.41 -8.16 5.22
N TYR A 63 5.66 -9.04 4.58
CA TYR A 63 5.88 -10.47 4.63
C TYR A 63 6.37 -10.94 3.27
N VAL A 64 7.40 -11.78 3.26
CA VAL A 64 7.91 -12.47 2.07
C VAL A 64 7.67 -13.95 2.28
N ASP A 65 6.93 -14.59 1.37
CA ASP A 65 6.52 -16.00 1.49
C ASP A 65 5.98 -16.35 2.88
N LYS A 66 5.14 -15.45 3.42
CA LYS A 66 4.48 -15.52 4.75
C LYS A 66 5.40 -15.36 5.96
N LYS A 67 6.70 -15.06 5.79
CA LYS A 67 7.61 -14.69 6.87
C LYS A 67 7.67 -13.17 7.00
N LEU A 68 7.49 -12.64 8.22
CA LEU A 68 7.62 -11.21 8.48
C LEU A 68 9.10 -10.81 8.37
N VAL A 69 9.40 -9.85 7.49
CA VAL A 69 10.77 -9.37 7.25
C VAL A 69 10.95 -7.90 7.62
N TYR A 70 9.87 -7.11 7.60
CA TYR A 70 9.89 -5.71 8.01
C TYR A 70 8.65 -5.36 8.84
N ASP A 71 8.84 -4.66 9.95
CA ASP A 71 7.77 -4.13 10.82
C ASP A 71 8.19 -2.74 11.32
N LYS A 72 7.55 -1.69 10.82
CA LYS A 72 7.96 -0.31 11.05
C LYS A 72 6.75 0.62 11.16
N LYS A 73 6.82 1.57 12.10
CA LYS A 73 5.94 2.73 12.13
C LYS A 73 6.49 3.83 11.23
N ILE A 74 5.65 4.41 10.40
CA ILE A 74 6.01 5.59 9.59
C ILE A 74 5.30 6.83 10.10
N SER A 75 6.04 7.93 10.12
CA SER A 75 5.52 9.29 10.27
C SER A 75 6.26 10.19 9.29
N THR A 76 5.53 10.94 8.47
CA THR A 76 6.10 11.95 7.55
C THR A 76 5.87 13.36 8.11
N SER A 77 6.74 14.30 7.75
CA SER A 77 6.60 15.74 8.04
C SER A 77 6.15 16.51 6.80
N ASP A 78 5.76 17.77 7.00
CA ASP A 78 5.16 18.75 6.08
C ASP A 78 5.99 19.14 4.84
N ILE A 79 7.15 18.49 4.63
CA ILE A 79 8.19 18.94 3.68
C ILE A 79 8.60 17.82 2.72
N LEU A 80 8.56 16.55 3.15
CA LEU A 80 9.05 15.41 2.40
C LEU A 80 8.33 14.12 2.85
N GLY A 81 7.60 13.51 1.92
CA GLY A 81 7.17 12.13 2.00
C GLY A 81 8.35 11.18 2.23
N VAL A 82 8.26 10.30 3.22
CA VAL A 82 9.31 9.28 3.44
C VAL A 82 9.20 8.25 2.33
N ALA A 83 10.26 8.14 1.52
CA ALA A 83 10.50 7.01 0.65
C ALA A 83 11.46 6.05 1.36
N ASP A 84 11.00 4.84 1.66
CA ASP A 84 11.84 3.78 2.22
C ASP A 84 12.00 2.65 1.20
N SER A 85 13.18 2.05 1.15
CA SER A 85 13.52 0.96 0.22
C SER A 85 13.71 -0.34 0.97
N TYR A 86 12.91 -1.33 0.63
CA TYR A 86 12.92 -2.65 1.25
C TYR A 86 13.54 -3.65 0.29
N GLU A 87 14.70 -4.19 0.65
CA GLU A 87 15.38 -5.22 -0.14
C GLU A 87 14.76 -6.59 0.16
N LEU A 88 14.53 -7.39 -0.89
CA LEU A 88 13.90 -8.69 -0.78
C LEU A 88 14.89 -9.79 -1.16
N GLU A 89 14.71 -10.98 -0.59
CA GLU A 89 15.45 -12.18 -1.01
C GLU A 89 15.22 -12.45 -2.51
N LYS A 90 16.17 -13.07 -3.21
CA LYS A 90 16.08 -13.23 -4.68
C LYS A 90 15.09 -14.32 -5.12
N ASP A 91 14.80 -15.29 -4.26
CA ASP A 91 14.12 -16.54 -4.58
C ASP A 91 12.66 -16.62 -4.08
N PHE A 92 12.11 -15.52 -3.56
CA PHE A 92 10.72 -15.45 -3.10
C PHE A 92 9.68 -15.71 -4.19
N LYS A 93 8.46 -16.07 -3.77
CA LYS A 93 7.27 -16.23 -4.64
C LYS A 93 6.32 -15.05 -4.55
N GLU A 94 6.03 -14.57 -3.35
CA GLU A 94 5.09 -13.47 -3.11
C GLU A 94 5.54 -12.53 -1.98
N VAL A 95 5.11 -11.27 -2.09
CA VAL A 95 5.22 -10.25 -1.04
C VAL A 95 3.81 -9.83 -0.62
N ILE A 96 3.59 -9.76 0.68
CA ILE A 96 2.37 -9.24 1.29
C ILE A 96 2.74 -8.00 2.09
N ILE A 97 2.14 -6.87 1.75
CA ILE A 97 2.40 -5.59 2.40
C ILE A 97 1.13 -5.17 3.12
N TYR A 98 1.22 -4.99 4.42
CA TYR A 98 0.18 -4.37 5.21
C TYR A 98 0.54 -2.92 5.46
N ILE A 99 -0.41 -2.03 5.20
CA ILE A 99 -0.34 -0.61 5.53
C ILE A 99 -1.61 -0.30 6.30
N ASN A 100 -1.50 -0.16 7.62
CA ASN A 100 -2.62 -0.21 8.55
C ASN A 100 -3.47 -1.47 8.34
N ASN A 101 -4.76 -1.29 8.03
CA ASN A 101 -5.73 -2.37 7.84
C ASN A 101 -5.78 -2.82 6.37
N GLN A 102 -4.97 -2.22 5.50
CA GLN A 102 -4.95 -2.51 4.07
C GLN A 102 -3.90 -3.55 3.75
N LYS A 103 -4.24 -4.48 2.84
CA LYS A 103 -3.39 -5.58 2.41
C LYS A 103 -3.15 -5.49 0.91
N ILE A 104 -1.88 -5.45 0.52
CA ILE A 104 -1.42 -5.54 -0.87
C ILE A 104 -0.71 -6.89 -1.04
N ILE A 105 -0.97 -7.60 -2.13
CA ILE A 105 -0.30 -8.86 -2.45
C ILE A 105 0.32 -8.71 -3.84
N LEU A 106 1.62 -8.94 -3.94
CA LEU A 106 2.37 -8.90 -5.19
C LEU A 106 3.08 -10.23 -5.40
N THR A 107 2.94 -10.80 -6.60
CA THR A 107 3.78 -11.92 -7.04
C THR A 107 5.18 -11.42 -7.36
N LYS A 108 6.17 -12.32 -7.37
CA LYS A 108 7.55 -12.00 -7.78
C LYS A 108 7.61 -11.19 -9.08
N GLU A 109 6.91 -11.64 -10.11
CA GLU A 109 6.84 -10.96 -11.41
C GLU A 109 6.33 -9.51 -11.27
N LYS A 110 5.23 -9.32 -10.53
CA LYS A 110 4.68 -7.98 -10.27
C LYS A 110 5.63 -7.13 -9.42
N THR A 111 6.35 -7.68 -8.46
CA THR A 111 7.36 -6.96 -7.69
C THR A 111 8.55 -6.54 -8.54
N LEU A 112 8.94 -7.34 -9.54
CA LEU A 112 10.01 -6.98 -10.47
C LEU A 112 9.59 -5.86 -11.42
N ASP A 113 8.32 -5.82 -11.83
CA ASP A 113 7.80 -4.79 -12.72
C ASP A 113 7.39 -3.51 -11.98
N TYR A 114 6.71 -3.65 -10.85
CA TYR A 114 6.11 -2.55 -10.08
C TYR A 114 6.81 -2.38 -8.74
N LYS A 115 7.95 -1.71 -8.79
CA LYS A 115 8.84 -1.52 -7.63
C LYS A 115 8.47 -0.33 -6.76
N ASN A 116 7.54 0.52 -7.18
CA ASN A 116 7.24 1.77 -6.50
C ASN A 116 5.78 1.80 -6.04
N ILE A 117 5.56 1.96 -4.75
CA ILE A 117 4.25 2.00 -4.11
C ILE A 117 4.11 3.38 -3.48
N TYR A 118 3.10 4.14 -3.90
CA TYR A 118 2.77 5.43 -3.32
C TYR A 118 1.50 5.31 -2.51
N VAL A 119 1.55 5.87 -1.32
CA VAL A 119 0.48 5.77 -0.34
C VAL A 119 0.00 7.19 -0.04
N ASN A 120 -1.21 7.48 -0.47
CA ASN A 120 -1.88 8.76 -0.25
C ASN A 120 -2.97 8.59 0.81
N LYS A 121 -3.09 9.57 1.72
CA LYS A 121 -4.15 9.59 2.72
C LYS A 121 -5.26 10.52 2.26
N LEU A 122 -6.37 9.90 1.84
CA LEU A 122 -7.57 10.62 1.48
C LEU A 122 -8.34 11.10 2.72
N PRO A 123 -9.24 12.09 2.57
CA PRO A 123 -10.19 12.48 3.61
C PRO A 123 -10.94 11.27 4.19
N ASN A 124 -11.33 11.36 5.48
CA ASN A 124 -12.00 10.30 6.24
C ASN A 124 -11.14 9.05 6.50
N ASN A 125 -9.83 9.21 6.70
CA ASN A 125 -8.89 8.11 6.97
C ASN A 125 -8.88 7.00 5.90
N LYS A 126 -9.26 7.31 4.67
CA LYS A 126 -9.14 6.39 3.55
C LYS A 126 -7.71 6.45 3.01
N ILE A 127 -7.24 5.32 2.47
CA ILE A 127 -5.91 5.22 1.87
C ILE A 127 -6.10 4.91 0.39
N GLU A 128 -5.46 5.69 -0.46
CA GLU A 128 -5.27 5.38 -1.88
C GLU A 128 -3.85 4.83 -2.08
N ILE A 129 -3.74 3.75 -2.86
CA ILE A 129 -2.47 3.10 -3.16
C ILE A 129 -2.26 3.14 -4.66
N LEU A 130 -1.17 3.76 -5.09
CA LEU A 130 -0.71 3.72 -6.47
C LEU A 130 0.50 2.80 -6.56
N ILE A 131 0.47 1.84 -7.47
CA ILE A 131 1.59 0.93 -7.71
C ILE A 131 2.11 1.22 -9.12
N SER A 132 3.36 1.64 -9.22
CA SER A 132 3.98 2.09 -10.47
C SER A 132 5.26 1.33 -10.79
N LYS A 133 5.48 1.15 -12.09
CA LYS A 133 6.75 0.65 -12.62
C LYS A 133 7.90 1.63 -12.42
N LYS A 134 7.61 2.94 -12.36
CA LYS A 134 8.64 3.99 -12.32
C LYS A 134 8.56 4.81 -11.04
N PHE A 135 9.70 5.38 -10.67
CA PHE A 135 9.77 6.36 -9.59
C PHE A 135 9.14 7.68 -10.08
N HIS A 136 8.33 8.30 -9.24
CA HIS A 136 7.66 9.57 -9.47
C HIS A 136 7.99 10.49 -8.30
N ILE A 137 8.46 11.69 -8.61
CA ILE A 137 8.56 12.76 -7.63
C ILE A 137 7.27 13.57 -7.73
N TYR A 138 6.36 13.34 -6.78
CA TYR A 138 5.22 14.24 -6.60
C TYR A 138 5.75 15.53 -5.97
N LYS A 139 5.60 16.64 -6.70
CA LYS A 139 5.87 18.00 -6.22
C LYS A 139 4.59 18.60 -5.65
#